data_AF-A0A929K0S0-F1
#
_entry.id   AF-A0A929K0S0-F1
#
_cell.length_a   1.000
_cell.length_b   1.000
_cell.length_c   1.000
_cell.angle_alpha   90.00
_cell.angle_beta   90.00
_cell.angle_gamma   90.00
#
_symmetry.space_group_name_H-M   'P 1'
#
loop_
_entity.id
_entity.type
_entity.pdbx_description
1 polymer ?
#
loop_
_entity_poly.entity_id
_entity_poly.type
_entity_poly.pdbx_seq_one_letter_code
_entity_poly.pdbx_strand_id
1 'polypeptide(L)'
;MCCLVYKSTDKGRHWKKLSIIDETHGKPGELGKPDKGIYEPHFYFLADGRLAVMYANEKHVVENPSYSQIISQKISPDMGKSWGNEIWVAHTPGNSASRPGMPVWTKMKNGKYIVVYEICGPEACNIYSKISDDGFNWPVGLGDKIADQLGGPYVLSLKSGALVVTSNSSNISISNDLGKSWKTVAPAWDKTLWPALYEINENEVGAVNSVHRAEGGNNIQIRLGKTAQ
;
A
#
# COMPACT_ATOMS: atom_id res chain seq x y z
N MET A 1 -8.79 -15.19 10.34
CA MET A 1 -9.08 -13.81 9.88
C MET A 1 -9.37 -13.87 8.39
N CYS A 2 -10.27 -13.04 7.85
CA CYS A 2 -10.61 -13.06 6.41
C CYS A 2 -10.55 -11.65 5.84
N CYS A 3 -9.95 -11.49 4.66
CA CYS A 3 -10.00 -10.25 3.90
C CYS A 3 -11.13 -10.34 2.86
N LEU A 4 -12.21 -9.62 3.10
CA LEU A 4 -13.46 -9.71 2.32
C LEU A 4 -13.53 -8.64 1.24
N VAL A 5 -14.15 -9.00 0.11
CA VAL A 5 -14.52 -8.04 -0.95
C VAL A 5 -16.01 -7.80 -0.93
N TYR A 6 -16.40 -6.52 -0.96
CA TYR A 6 -17.78 -6.11 -1.17
C TYR A 6 -17.88 -5.30 -2.46
N LYS A 7 -19.01 -5.42 -3.16
CA LYS A 7 -19.29 -4.69 -4.38
C LYS A 7 -20.60 -3.92 -4.28
N SER A 8 -20.57 -2.70 -4.77
CA SER A 8 -21.74 -1.86 -5.03
C SER A 8 -21.89 -1.64 -6.53
N THR A 9 -23.12 -1.64 -7.03
CA THR A 9 -23.46 -1.29 -8.42
C THR A 9 -24.31 -0.02 -8.53
N ASP A 10 -24.48 0.70 -7.43
CA ASP A 10 -25.38 1.85 -7.33
C ASP A 10 -24.73 3.06 -6.63
N LYS A 11 -23.43 3.24 -6.92
CA LYS A 11 -22.60 4.36 -6.42
C LYS A 11 -22.47 4.38 -4.89
N GLY A 12 -22.41 3.21 -4.27
CA GLY A 12 -22.09 3.02 -2.86
C GLY A 12 -23.29 2.98 -1.93
N ARG A 13 -24.52 2.92 -2.47
CA ARG A 13 -25.75 2.90 -1.66
C ARG A 13 -26.01 1.52 -1.06
N HIS A 14 -25.79 0.46 -1.84
CA HIS A 14 -25.95 -0.91 -1.36
C HIS A 14 -24.71 -1.75 -1.67
N TRP A 15 -24.34 -2.61 -0.73
CA TRP A 15 -23.16 -3.45 -0.81
C TRP A 15 -23.54 -4.92 -0.68
N LYS A 16 -22.95 -5.77 -1.52
CA LYS A 16 -23.07 -7.22 -1.43
C LYS A 16 -21.68 -7.83 -1.31
N LYS A 17 -21.53 -8.84 -0.44
CA LYS A 17 -20.31 -9.64 -0.37
C LYS A 17 -20.07 -10.26 -1.75
N LEU A 18 -18.86 -10.11 -2.26
CA LEU A 18 -18.44 -10.61 -3.56
C LEU A 18 -17.59 -11.87 -3.42
N SER A 19 -16.53 -11.80 -2.61
CA SER A 19 -15.56 -12.89 -2.44
C SER A 19 -14.75 -12.73 -1.15
N ILE A 20 -13.83 -13.67 -0.93
CA ILE A 20 -12.77 -13.60 0.08
C ILE A 20 -11.45 -13.56 -0.70
N ILE A 21 -10.62 -12.55 -0.48
CA ILE A 21 -9.27 -12.46 -1.07
C ILE A 21 -8.43 -13.59 -0.52
N ASP A 22 -8.41 -13.68 0.81
CA ASP A 22 -7.58 -14.61 1.54
C ASP A 22 -8.09 -14.79 2.96
N GLU A 23 -7.75 -15.91 3.58
CA GLU A 23 -8.24 -16.27 4.89
C GLU A 23 -7.29 -17.18 5.69
N THR A 24 -7.38 -17.05 7.00
CA THR A 24 -6.77 -17.93 7.99
C THR A 24 -7.83 -18.51 8.89
N HIS A 25 -7.81 -19.84 9.02
CA HIS A 25 -8.68 -20.58 9.93
C HIS A 25 -7.88 -21.11 11.11
N GLY A 26 -8.49 -21.10 12.27
CA GLY A 26 -7.95 -21.62 13.52
C GLY A 26 -9.03 -21.61 14.58
N LYS A 27 -8.87 -22.36 15.68
CA LYS A 27 -9.84 -22.27 16.77
C LYS A 27 -9.81 -20.85 17.37
N PRO A 28 -10.88 -20.40 18.05
CA PRO A 28 -10.86 -19.12 18.76
C PRO A 28 -9.62 -18.98 19.65
N GLY A 29 -8.86 -17.90 19.46
CA GLY A 29 -7.63 -17.61 20.20
C GLY A 29 -6.34 -18.26 19.66
N GLU A 30 -6.42 -19.21 18.70
CA GLU A 30 -5.22 -19.84 18.11
C GLU A 30 -4.56 -18.98 17.02
N LEU A 31 -5.30 -18.05 16.42
CA LEU A 31 -4.77 -17.18 15.37
C LEU A 31 -3.95 -16.01 15.88
N GLY A 32 -3.89 -15.75 17.18
CA GLY A 32 -3.15 -14.63 17.77
C GLY A 32 -1.80 -15.00 18.39
N LYS A 33 -1.36 -16.27 18.30
CA LYS A 33 -0.12 -16.76 18.91
C LYS A 33 0.58 -17.85 18.07
N PRO A 34 1.51 -17.50 17.16
CA PRO A 34 1.74 -16.15 16.64
C PRO A 34 0.55 -15.65 15.83
N ASP A 35 0.45 -14.32 15.67
CA ASP A 35 -0.62 -13.69 14.89
C ASP A 35 -0.55 -14.14 13.42
N LYS A 36 -1.71 -14.44 12.83
CA LYS A 36 -1.89 -14.89 11.44
C LYS A 36 -2.88 -13.98 10.74
N GLY A 37 -2.66 -12.68 10.91
CA GLY A 37 -3.51 -11.66 10.38
C GLY A 37 -3.31 -11.38 8.90
N ILE A 38 -4.33 -10.75 8.32
CA ILE A 38 -4.37 -10.32 6.93
C ILE A 38 -4.89 -8.89 6.95
N TYR A 39 -4.08 -7.95 6.49
CA TYR A 39 -4.28 -6.54 6.76
C TYR A 39 -4.15 -5.69 5.50
N GLU A 40 -4.74 -4.49 5.53
CA GLU A 40 -4.29 -3.37 4.69
C GLU A 40 -4.39 -3.62 3.17
N PRO A 41 -5.55 -4.05 2.63
CA PRO A 41 -5.69 -4.32 1.21
C PRO A 41 -5.62 -3.04 0.37
N HIS A 42 -4.80 -3.04 -0.69
CA HIS A 42 -4.77 -2.00 -1.72
C HIS A 42 -5.00 -2.61 -3.11
N PHE A 43 -6.13 -2.24 -3.73
CA PHE A 43 -6.50 -2.69 -5.07
C PHE A 43 -5.89 -1.81 -6.16
N TYR A 44 -5.53 -2.43 -7.28
CA TYR A 44 -5.18 -1.73 -8.50
C TYR A 44 -5.49 -2.58 -9.73
N PHE A 45 -5.72 -1.94 -10.88
CA PHE A 45 -5.92 -2.64 -12.15
C PHE A 45 -4.59 -2.82 -12.90
N LEU A 46 -4.35 -4.03 -13.37
CA LEU A 46 -3.25 -4.31 -14.29
C LEU A 46 -3.57 -3.76 -15.69
N ALA A 47 -2.55 -3.69 -16.54
CA ALA A 47 -2.63 -3.08 -17.87
C ALA A 47 -3.59 -3.82 -18.80
N ASP A 48 -3.79 -5.12 -18.54
CA ASP A 48 -4.71 -5.99 -19.27
C ASP A 48 -6.13 -6.01 -18.69
N GLY A 49 -6.42 -5.16 -17.69
CA GLY A 49 -7.73 -5.02 -17.08
C GLY A 49 -8.04 -5.99 -15.94
N ARG A 50 -7.13 -6.92 -15.61
CA ARG A 50 -7.29 -7.77 -14.42
C ARG A 50 -7.21 -6.94 -13.14
N LEU A 51 -8.02 -7.30 -12.15
CA LEU A 51 -8.00 -6.67 -10.83
C LEU A 51 -6.95 -7.36 -9.97
N ALA A 52 -6.08 -6.61 -9.32
CA ALA A 52 -5.10 -7.13 -8.39
C ALA A 52 -5.23 -6.45 -7.03
N VAL A 53 -4.81 -7.15 -5.98
CA VAL A 53 -4.80 -6.65 -4.61
C VAL A 53 -3.49 -7.01 -3.95
N MET A 54 -2.90 -6.05 -3.24
CA MET A 54 -1.79 -6.28 -2.32
C MET A 54 -2.27 -6.13 -0.89
N TYR A 55 -1.68 -6.86 0.04
CA TYR A 55 -2.03 -6.81 1.46
C TYR A 55 -0.87 -7.32 2.32
N ALA A 56 -0.81 -6.87 3.58
CA ALA A 56 0.11 -7.42 4.56
C ALA A 56 -0.40 -8.77 5.08
N ASN A 57 0.49 -9.75 5.19
CA ASN A 57 0.13 -11.14 5.41
C ASN A 57 1.09 -11.81 6.40
N GLU A 58 0.54 -12.33 7.50
CA GLU A 58 1.28 -13.02 8.56
C GLU A 58 1.07 -14.54 8.56
N LYS A 59 0.42 -15.10 7.53
CA LYS A 59 0.17 -16.56 7.44
C LYS A 59 1.43 -17.43 7.56
N HIS A 60 2.54 -16.91 7.07
CA HIS A 60 3.81 -17.63 6.92
C HIS A 60 4.66 -17.64 8.21
N VAL A 61 4.12 -17.15 9.34
CA VAL A 61 4.85 -17.04 10.61
C VAL A 61 5.23 -18.39 11.24
N VAL A 62 4.57 -19.48 10.84
CA VAL A 62 4.88 -20.86 11.32
C VAL A 62 5.54 -21.74 10.24
N GLU A 63 5.83 -21.20 9.07
CA GLU A 63 6.46 -21.96 7.98
C GLU A 63 7.98 -22.07 8.17
N ASN A 64 8.66 -22.84 7.31
CA ASN A 64 10.11 -22.93 7.30
C ASN A 64 10.65 -22.67 5.88
N PRO A 65 11.30 -21.52 5.61
CA PRO A 65 11.57 -20.43 6.56
C PRO A 65 10.30 -19.69 7.01
N SER A 66 10.29 -19.16 8.24
CA SER A 66 9.18 -18.35 8.76
C SER A 66 9.35 -16.87 8.43
N TYR A 67 8.22 -16.17 8.33
CA TYR A 67 8.18 -14.72 8.15
C TYR A 67 7.13 -14.10 9.07
N SER A 68 7.54 -13.13 9.89
CA SER A 68 6.62 -12.43 10.79
C SER A 68 5.53 -11.70 10.03
N GLN A 69 5.85 -11.11 8.87
CA GLN A 69 4.90 -10.53 7.94
C GLN A 69 5.55 -10.49 6.54
N ILE A 70 4.74 -10.64 5.49
CA ILE A 70 5.13 -10.38 4.10
C ILE A 70 4.10 -9.47 3.44
N ILE A 71 4.42 -8.94 2.25
CA ILE A 71 3.40 -8.37 1.37
C ILE A 71 3.04 -9.42 0.33
N SER A 72 1.77 -9.84 0.34
CA SER A 72 1.19 -10.76 -0.64
C SER A 72 0.42 -9.97 -1.69
N GLN A 73 0.39 -10.51 -2.91
CA GLN A 73 -0.49 -10.07 -3.99
C GLN A 73 -1.34 -11.24 -4.47
N LYS A 74 -2.59 -10.95 -4.81
CA LYS A 74 -3.44 -11.87 -5.58
C LYS A 74 -4.05 -11.14 -6.78
N ILE A 75 -4.24 -11.88 -7.87
CA ILE A 75 -4.81 -11.37 -9.12
C ILE A 75 -6.11 -12.10 -9.39
N SER A 76 -7.14 -11.32 -9.70
CA SER A 76 -8.47 -11.79 -10.05
C SER A 76 -8.69 -11.67 -11.56
N PRO A 77 -9.01 -12.78 -12.25
CA PRO A 77 -9.35 -12.76 -13.68
C PRO A 77 -10.80 -12.32 -13.94
N ASP A 78 -11.61 -12.17 -12.90
CA ASP A 78 -13.08 -12.03 -13.00
C ASP A 78 -13.64 -10.89 -12.13
N MET A 79 -12.87 -9.80 -12.03
CA MET A 79 -13.25 -8.56 -11.35
C MET A 79 -13.55 -8.74 -9.85
N GLY A 80 -12.73 -9.55 -9.19
CA GLY A 80 -12.74 -9.78 -7.75
C GLY A 80 -13.69 -10.88 -7.29
N LYS A 81 -14.20 -11.76 -8.16
CA LYS A 81 -15.05 -12.88 -7.75
C LYS A 81 -14.23 -14.10 -7.31
N SER A 82 -13.11 -14.35 -7.96
CA SER A 82 -12.11 -15.35 -7.61
C SER A 82 -10.71 -14.74 -7.60
N TRP A 83 -9.78 -15.41 -6.91
CA TRP A 83 -8.42 -14.95 -6.71
C TRP A 83 -7.44 -16.07 -7.03
N GLY A 84 -6.43 -15.76 -7.82
CA GLY A 84 -5.37 -16.70 -8.17
C GLY A 84 -4.40 -16.98 -7.02
N ASN A 85 -3.30 -17.65 -7.35
CA ASN A 85 -2.23 -17.96 -6.41
C ASN A 85 -1.61 -16.70 -5.81
N GLU A 86 -1.07 -16.86 -4.59
CA GLU A 86 -0.33 -15.82 -3.91
C GLU A 86 1.00 -15.52 -4.62
N ILE A 87 1.28 -14.23 -4.76
CA ILE A 87 2.53 -13.69 -5.27
C ILE A 87 3.22 -12.93 -4.14
N TRP A 88 4.50 -13.21 -3.90
CA TRP A 88 5.27 -12.59 -2.84
C TRP A 88 5.89 -11.29 -3.35
N VAL A 89 5.33 -10.16 -2.92
CA VAL A 89 5.76 -8.82 -3.37
C VAL A 89 6.95 -8.34 -2.57
N ALA A 90 6.94 -8.50 -1.25
CA ALA A 90 8.05 -8.08 -0.39
C ALA A 90 8.20 -9.03 0.80
N HIS A 91 9.43 -9.52 0.96
CA HIS A 91 9.89 -10.31 2.10
C HIS A 91 11.41 -10.19 2.18
N THR A 92 12.00 -10.50 3.33
CA THR A 92 13.45 -10.53 3.51
C THR A 92 13.94 -11.98 3.59
N PRO A 93 14.47 -12.57 2.49
CA PRO A 93 15.00 -13.93 2.54
C PRO A 93 16.00 -14.09 3.70
N GLY A 94 15.75 -15.06 4.58
CA GLY A 94 16.62 -15.34 5.73
C GLY A 94 16.47 -14.42 6.94
N ASN A 95 15.56 -13.42 6.92
CA ASN A 95 15.22 -12.63 8.10
C ASN A 95 13.73 -12.74 8.41
N SER A 96 13.41 -13.58 9.40
CA SER A 96 12.04 -13.82 9.84
C SER A 96 11.43 -12.65 10.63
N ALA A 97 12.25 -11.73 11.13
CA ALA A 97 11.81 -10.62 11.97
C ALA A 97 11.30 -9.42 11.16
N SER A 98 11.75 -9.23 9.91
CA SER A 98 11.29 -8.13 9.05
C SER A 98 9.78 -8.17 8.87
N ARG A 99 9.14 -7.00 8.95
CA ARG A 99 7.69 -6.84 8.80
C ARG A 99 7.34 -5.80 7.74
N PRO A 100 7.49 -6.12 6.44
CA PRO A 100 6.97 -5.30 5.36
C PRO A 100 5.43 -5.24 5.41
N GLY A 101 4.85 -4.05 5.31
CA GLY A 101 3.40 -3.84 5.47
C GLY A 101 2.88 -2.56 4.80
N MET A 102 1.58 -2.30 4.93
CA MET A 102 0.91 -1.11 4.40
C MET A 102 1.19 -0.84 2.90
N PRO A 103 1.03 -1.84 2.00
CA PRO A 103 1.35 -1.68 0.60
C PRO A 103 0.42 -0.68 -0.09
N VAL A 104 0.99 0.30 -0.79
CA VAL A 104 0.26 1.17 -1.73
C VAL A 104 1.02 1.15 -3.07
N TRP A 105 0.30 0.96 -4.17
CA TRP A 105 0.92 0.77 -5.47
C TRP A 105 0.12 1.38 -6.60
N THR A 106 0.83 1.75 -7.67
CA THR A 106 0.23 2.39 -8.84
C THR A 106 1.02 2.05 -10.10
N LYS A 107 0.34 2.11 -11.25
CA LYS A 107 0.99 2.17 -12.55
C LYS A 107 1.60 3.56 -12.75
N MET A 108 2.82 3.58 -13.29
CA MET A 108 3.54 4.78 -13.67
C MET A 108 3.28 5.11 -15.15
N LYS A 109 3.58 6.35 -15.56
CA LYS A 109 3.36 6.82 -16.94
C LYS A 109 4.10 6.02 -18.00
N ASN A 110 5.25 5.44 -17.66
CA ASN A 110 6.02 4.57 -18.56
C ASN A 110 5.46 3.15 -18.71
N GLY A 111 4.33 2.83 -18.07
CA GLY A 111 3.67 1.53 -18.15
C GLY A 111 4.09 0.52 -17.07
N LYS A 112 5.20 0.76 -16.39
CA LYS A 112 5.67 -0.04 -15.24
C LYS A 112 4.85 0.28 -13.98
N TYR A 113 5.07 -0.46 -12.92
CA TYR A 113 4.39 -0.29 -11.63
C TYR A 113 5.40 0.01 -10.54
N ILE A 114 4.99 0.84 -9.59
CA ILE A 114 5.72 1.08 -8.35
C ILE A 114 4.83 0.70 -7.17
N VAL A 115 5.41 0.02 -6.18
CA VAL A 115 4.81 -0.20 -4.86
C VAL A 115 5.67 0.50 -3.83
N VAL A 116 5.04 1.14 -2.85
CA VAL A 116 5.66 1.64 -1.63
C VAL A 116 5.07 0.91 -0.42
N TYR A 117 5.90 0.70 0.59
CA TYR A 117 5.51 0.01 1.82
C TYR A 117 6.45 0.39 2.95
N GLU A 118 5.98 0.22 4.19
CA GLU A 118 6.85 0.29 5.35
C GLU A 118 7.53 -1.04 5.59
N ILE A 119 8.72 -1.02 6.20
CA ILE A 119 9.35 -2.22 6.75
C ILE A 119 9.62 -1.94 8.22
N CYS A 120 8.81 -2.53 9.08
CA CYS A 120 8.99 -2.48 10.51
C CYS A 120 9.89 -3.63 10.98
N GLY A 121 10.51 -3.42 12.16
CA GLY A 121 11.30 -4.37 12.95
C GLY A 121 12.30 -5.24 12.18
N PRO A 122 13.64 -5.14 12.37
CA PRO A 122 14.46 -4.11 13.02
C PRO A 122 14.58 -2.78 12.22
N GLU A 123 13.92 -2.64 11.08
CA GLU A 123 14.11 -1.53 10.13
C GLU A 123 13.32 -0.25 10.50
N ALA A 124 12.81 -0.15 11.73
CA ALA A 124 12.19 1.04 12.31
C ALA A 124 11.03 1.67 11.49
N CYS A 125 10.32 0.87 10.68
CA CYS A 125 9.18 1.31 9.85
C CYS A 125 9.58 2.35 8.77
N ASN A 126 10.82 2.28 8.30
CA ASN A 126 11.28 3.05 7.13
C ASN A 126 10.49 2.65 5.88
N ILE A 127 10.34 3.60 4.93
CA ILE A 127 9.61 3.37 3.69
C ILE A 127 10.56 2.92 2.57
N TYR A 128 10.13 1.93 1.82
CA TYR A 128 10.85 1.36 0.68
C TYR A 128 9.94 1.33 -0.55
N SER A 129 10.56 1.18 -1.72
CA SER A 129 9.84 0.98 -2.97
C SER A 129 10.46 -0.10 -3.84
N LYS A 130 9.61 -0.69 -4.68
CA LYS A 130 10.01 -1.63 -5.74
C LYS A 130 9.31 -1.29 -7.03
N ILE A 131 9.97 -1.60 -8.12
CA ILE A 131 9.43 -1.42 -9.48
C ILE A 131 9.21 -2.79 -10.11
N SER A 132 8.08 -2.95 -10.78
CA SER A 132 7.73 -4.11 -11.58
C SER A 132 7.40 -3.68 -13.00
N ASP A 133 7.81 -4.46 -13.98
CA ASP A 133 7.56 -4.17 -15.39
C ASP A 133 6.10 -4.43 -15.79
N ASP A 134 5.43 -5.35 -15.11
CA ASP A 134 4.09 -5.85 -15.45
C ASP A 134 3.09 -5.79 -14.29
N GLY A 135 3.57 -5.47 -13.08
CA GLY A 135 2.76 -5.33 -11.88
C GLY A 135 2.52 -6.64 -11.13
N PHE A 136 3.19 -7.73 -11.50
CA PHE A 136 3.06 -9.03 -10.81
C PHE A 136 4.36 -9.84 -10.74
N ASN A 137 5.40 -9.45 -11.47
CA ASN A 137 6.76 -9.93 -11.27
C ASN A 137 7.58 -8.87 -10.53
N TRP A 138 7.94 -9.16 -9.28
CA TRP A 138 8.65 -8.23 -8.41
C TRP A 138 10.09 -8.72 -8.15
N PRO A 139 11.11 -7.85 -8.12
CA PRO A 139 12.47 -8.23 -7.73
C PRO A 139 12.49 -8.92 -6.37
N VAL A 140 13.48 -9.76 -6.05
CA VAL A 140 13.56 -10.35 -4.69
C VAL A 140 14.08 -9.32 -3.68
N GLY A 141 13.66 -9.42 -2.42
CA GLY A 141 14.15 -8.58 -1.32
C GLY A 141 13.32 -7.31 -1.09
N LEU A 142 13.94 -6.35 -0.38
CA LEU A 142 13.27 -5.20 0.23
C LEU A 142 13.20 -3.93 -0.64
N GLY A 143 13.89 -3.89 -1.77
CA GLY A 143 13.89 -2.72 -2.66
C GLY A 143 14.67 -1.52 -2.12
N ASP A 144 14.36 -0.33 -2.66
CA ASP A 144 15.11 0.90 -2.42
C ASP A 144 14.43 1.76 -1.34
N LYS A 145 15.21 2.21 -0.36
CA LYS A 145 14.71 3.08 0.72
C LYS A 145 14.35 4.47 0.18
N ILE A 146 13.19 4.99 0.57
CA ILE A 146 12.79 6.39 0.35
C ILE A 146 13.15 7.18 1.61
N ALA A 147 14.04 8.16 1.48
CA ALA A 147 14.44 9.04 2.58
C ALA A 147 13.27 9.90 3.09
N ASP A 148 13.37 10.41 4.32
CA ASP A 148 12.41 11.33 4.97
C ASP A 148 10.98 10.81 5.13
N GLN A 149 10.75 9.52 4.88
CA GLN A 149 9.44 8.87 4.99
C GLN A 149 9.47 7.79 6.07
N LEU A 150 8.38 7.69 6.83
CA LEU A 150 8.26 6.78 7.97
C LEU A 150 6.80 6.38 8.19
N GLY A 151 6.53 5.08 8.16
CA GLY A 151 5.26 4.43 8.49
C GLY A 151 4.03 4.83 7.65
N GLY A 152 3.16 3.89 7.31
CA GLY A 152 1.91 4.16 6.58
C GLY A 152 2.10 5.02 5.32
N PRO A 153 2.83 4.52 4.31
CA PRO A 153 3.09 5.29 3.10
C PRO A 153 1.87 5.31 2.18
N TYR A 154 1.86 6.29 1.28
CA TYR A 154 0.95 6.36 0.13
C TYR A 154 1.72 6.88 -1.08
N VAL A 155 1.53 6.26 -2.24
CA VAL A 155 2.12 6.70 -3.53
C VAL A 155 1.03 7.04 -4.53
N LEU A 156 1.24 8.12 -5.28
CA LEU A 156 0.39 8.57 -6.36
C LEU A 156 1.23 8.82 -7.61
N SER A 157 0.83 8.27 -8.76
CA SER A 157 1.37 8.64 -10.07
C SER A 157 0.47 9.69 -10.70
N LEU A 158 1.02 10.86 -11.01
CA LEU A 158 0.31 11.95 -11.67
C LEU A 158 0.25 11.75 -13.18
N LYS A 159 -0.71 12.40 -13.85
CA LYS A 159 -0.81 12.43 -15.33
C LYS A 159 0.43 13.03 -16.01
N SER A 160 1.12 13.95 -15.35
CA SER A 160 2.39 14.50 -15.82
C SER A 160 3.49 13.44 -15.90
N GLY A 161 3.42 12.41 -15.07
CA GLY A 161 4.41 11.34 -14.94
C GLY A 161 5.24 11.42 -13.67
N ALA A 162 5.11 12.50 -12.90
CA ALA A 162 5.70 12.61 -11.58
C ALA A 162 5.03 11.61 -10.61
N LEU A 163 5.82 11.12 -9.65
CA LEU A 163 5.35 10.34 -8.51
C LEU A 163 5.37 11.22 -7.27
N VAL A 164 4.37 11.06 -6.41
CA VAL A 164 4.28 11.74 -5.12
C VAL A 164 4.12 10.69 -4.04
N VAL A 165 4.95 10.78 -3.00
CA VAL A 165 4.88 9.92 -1.81
C VAL A 165 4.68 10.77 -0.57
N THR A 166 3.90 10.24 0.36
CA THR A 166 3.77 10.75 1.73
C THR A 166 3.67 9.58 2.72
N SER A 167 3.78 9.85 4.01
CA SER A 167 3.75 8.86 5.09
C SER A 167 3.42 9.55 6.43
N ASN A 168 3.48 8.83 7.54
CA ASN A 168 3.26 9.38 8.89
C ASN A 168 4.31 10.43 9.32
N SER A 169 5.43 10.56 8.59
CA SER A 169 6.35 11.69 8.77
C SER A 169 5.74 13.03 8.32
N SER A 170 4.59 13.00 7.64
CA SER A 170 3.90 14.14 7.03
C SER A 170 4.63 14.82 5.87
N ASN A 171 5.88 14.42 5.61
CA ASN A 171 6.65 14.88 4.47
C ASN A 171 5.98 14.46 3.16
N ILE A 172 6.10 15.32 2.16
CA ILE A 172 5.75 15.00 0.77
C ILE A 172 7.05 14.93 -0.01
N SER A 173 7.26 13.86 -0.76
CA SER A 173 8.42 13.68 -1.63
C SER A 173 7.97 13.46 -3.07
N ILE A 174 8.61 14.13 -4.01
CA ILE A 174 8.29 14.06 -5.44
C ILE A 174 9.45 13.40 -6.19
N SER A 175 9.12 12.50 -7.12
CA SER A 175 10.07 11.94 -8.08
C SER A 175 9.64 12.28 -9.51
N ASN A 176 10.57 12.84 -10.27
CA ASN A 176 10.39 13.17 -11.70
C ASN A 176 11.14 12.19 -12.62
N ASP A 177 11.75 11.14 -12.06
CA ASP A 177 12.61 10.18 -12.75
C ASP A 177 12.18 8.73 -12.50
N LEU A 178 10.87 8.52 -12.32
CA LEU A 178 10.22 7.21 -12.17
C LEU A 178 10.69 6.46 -10.91
N GLY A 179 10.86 7.19 -9.81
CA GLY A 179 11.18 6.63 -8.49
C GLY A 179 12.67 6.45 -8.22
N LYS A 180 13.57 6.87 -9.13
CA LYS A 180 15.02 6.74 -8.95
C LYS A 180 15.57 7.74 -7.92
N SER A 181 15.00 8.93 -7.87
CA SER A 181 15.32 9.95 -6.86
C SER A 181 14.06 10.64 -6.34
N TRP A 182 14.15 11.11 -5.09
CA TRP A 182 13.04 11.72 -4.36
C TRP A 182 13.48 13.06 -3.78
N LYS A 183 12.70 14.11 -4.03
CA LYS A 183 12.88 15.43 -3.46
C LYS A 183 11.77 15.73 -2.47
N THR A 184 12.11 15.87 -1.20
CA THR A 184 11.17 16.31 -0.16
C THR A 184 10.79 17.77 -0.37
N VAL A 185 9.50 18.07 -0.25
CA VAL A 185 8.90 19.40 -0.39
C VAL A 185 8.09 19.73 0.87
N ALA A 186 7.53 20.95 0.91
CA ALA A 186 6.73 21.40 2.04
C ALA A 186 5.59 20.40 2.35
N PRO A 187 5.42 20.02 3.63
CA PRO A 187 4.38 19.07 4.02
C PRO A 187 3.00 19.71 3.85
N ALA A 188 1.99 18.87 3.57
CA ALA A 188 0.60 19.33 3.60
C ALA A 188 0.10 19.52 5.02
N TRP A 189 0.57 18.74 6.00
CA TRP A 189 0.09 18.74 7.38
C TRP A 189 1.26 18.64 8.34
N ASP A 190 1.14 19.15 9.57
CA ASP A 190 2.20 19.00 10.58
C ASP A 190 2.25 17.58 11.16
N LYS A 191 1.11 16.90 11.18
CA LYS A 191 0.96 15.53 11.66
C LYS A 191 -0.04 14.78 10.79
N THR A 192 0.31 13.53 10.45
CA THR A 192 -0.52 12.66 9.63
C THR A 192 -0.65 11.28 10.27
N LEU A 193 -1.72 10.57 9.93
CA LEU A 193 -1.88 9.15 10.22
C LEU A 193 -2.42 8.47 8.97
N TRP A 194 -1.54 7.73 8.31
CA TRP A 194 -1.66 7.08 7.02
C TRP A 194 -2.42 7.92 5.99
N PRO A 195 -1.85 9.09 5.61
CA PRO A 195 -2.52 10.04 4.73
C PRO A 195 -2.69 9.47 3.31
N ALA A 196 -3.69 9.96 2.58
CA ALA A 196 -3.95 9.56 1.19
C ALA A 196 -3.73 10.74 0.23
N LEU A 197 -3.36 10.43 -1.01
CA LEU A 197 -3.14 11.42 -2.06
C LEU A 197 -4.08 11.16 -3.24
N TYR A 198 -4.62 12.23 -3.81
CA TYR A 198 -5.43 12.20 -5.02
C TYR A 198 -5.02 13.31 -5.98
N GLU A 199 -4.96 13.02 -7.28
CA GLU A 199 -4.87 14.07 -8.30
C GLU A 199 -6.28 14.60 -8.58
N ILE A 200 -6.53 15.87 -8.23
CA ILE A 200 -7.84 16.52 -8.37
C ILE A 200 -7.98 17.14 -9.75
N ASN A 201 -6.96 17.90 -10.16
CA ASN A 201 -6.76 18.44 -11.49
C ASN A 201 -5.34 18.12 -11.95
N GLU A 202 -5.03 18.36 -13.22
CA GLU A 202 -3.67 18.14 -13.73
C GLU A 202 -2.63 18.89 -12.87
N ASN A 203 -1.71 18.14 -12.27
CA ASN A 203 -0.67 18.63 -11.35
C ASN A 203 -1.19 19.26 -10.04
N GLU A 204 -2.47 19.12 -9.71
CA GLU A 204 -3.04 19.54 -8.43
C GLU A 204 -3.34 18.30 -7.57
N VAL A 205 -2.63 18.21 -6.46
CA VAL A 205 -2.70 17.08 -5.53
C VAL A 205 -3.49 17.49 -4.29
N GLY A 206 -4.51 16.72 -3.98
CA GLY A 206 -5.21 16.75 -2.71
C GLY A 206 -4.59 15.75 -1.73
N ALA A 207 -4.02 16.27 -0.64
CA ALA A 207 -3.55 15.48 0.49
C ALA A 207 -4.66 15.36 1.55
N VAL A 208 -5.15 14.14 1.75
CA VAL A 208 -6.24 13.79 2.66
C VAL A 208 -5.67 13.26 3.96
N ASN A 209 -6.15 13.76 5.09
CA ASN A 209 -5.67 13.35 6.41
C ASN A 209 -6.79 13.30 7.44
N SER A 210 -6.62 12.46 8.45
CA SER A 210 -7.43 12.43 9.68
C SER A 210 -6.83 13.44 10.67
N VAL A 211 -7.45 14.62 10.76
CA VAL A 211 -6.93 15.75 11.53
C VAL A 211 -7.59 15.80 12.90
N HIS A 212 -6.78 15.94 13.94
CA HIS A 212 -7.27 16.07 15.31
C HIS A 212 -8.08 17.34 15.50
N ARG A 213 -9.19 17.23 16.25
CA ARG A 213 -10.03 18.37 16.62
C ARG A 213 -9.82 18.72 18.09
N ALA A 214 -9.85 20.02 18.39
CA ALA A 214 -9.62 20.52 19.75
C ALA A 214 -10.65 19.97 20.76
N GLU A 215 -11.89 19.76 20.32
CA GLU A 215 -12.97 19.17 21.11
C GLU A 215 -12.88 17.63 21.26
N GLY A 216 -11.89 16.99 20.64
CA GLY A 216 -11.70 15.55 20.65
C GLY A 216 -12.12 14.82 19.36
N GLY A 217 -11.49 13.67 19.13
CA GLY A 217 -11.64 12.89 17.90
C GLY A 217 -10.90 13.51 16.71
N ASN A 218 -11.30 13.11 15.50
CA ASN A 218 -10.71 13.58 14.25
C ASN A 218 -11.79 13.92 13.21
N ASN A 219 -11.48 14.77 12.24
CA ASN A 219 -12.24 14.91 11.00
C ASN A 219 -11.34 14.69 9.77
N ILE A 220 -11.94 14.20 8.69
CA ILE A 220 -11.24 14.08 7.42
C ILE A 220 -11.15 15.45 6.76
N GLN A 221 -9.93 15.89 6.44
CA GLN A 221 -9.69 17.15 5.76
C GLN A 221 -8.81 16.93 4.53
N ILE A 222 -8.89 17.88 3.59
CA ILE A 222 -8.12 17.86 2.34
C ILE A 222 -7.39 19.20 2.21
N ARG A 223 -6.09 19.15 1.91
CA ARG A 223 -5.29 20.31 1.51
C ARG A 223 -4.84 20.14 0.07
N LEU A 224 -4.95 21.20 -0.72
CA LEU A 224 -4.56 21.21 -2.12
C LEU A 224 -3.16 21.81 -2.26
N GLY A 225 -2.33 21.18 -3.08
CA GLY A 225 -1.03 21.68 -3.48
C GLY A 225 -0.80 21.46 -4.97
N LYS A 226 0.09 22.23 -5.58
CA LYS A 226 0.49 22.04 -6.97
C LYS A 226 1.90 21.51 -7.05
N THR A 227 2.13 20.48 -7.86
CA THR A 227 3.48 20.06 -8.21
C THR A 227 4.03 21.01 -9.26
N ALA A 228 5.22 21.57 -9.03
CA ALA A 228 5.90 22.38 -10.04
C ALA A 228 6.24 21.52 -11.27
N GLN A 229 6.16 22.12 -12.46
CA GLN A 229 6.64 21.50 -13.70
C GLN A 229 8.16 21.34 -13.70
#